data_AF-A0A6A0B1M6-F1
#
_entry.id   AF-A0A6A0B1M6-F1
#
_cell.length_a   1.000
_cell.length_b   1.000
_cell.length_c   1.000
_cell.angle_alpha   90.00
_cell.angle_beta   90.00
_cell.angle_gamma   90.00
#
_symmetry.space_group_name_H-M   'P 1'
#
loop_
_entity.id
_entity.type
_entity.pdbx_description
1 polymer ?
#
loop_
_entity_poly.entity_id
_entity_poly.type
_entity_poly.pdbx_seq_one_letter_code
_entity_poly.pdbx_strand_id
1 'polypeptide(L)'
;MPYFQPLAAKPTPTVCPGVRPECPVPAESLPPSELDPGEVHDFSRYEVGGVWVREPTAEHVLNSVEGKATVYVVNVGDRDIQIGSHIHLADVNEDLLFFTDEEAAAEAEKALTDPRLSRLEQIAAARQLAHDRSKTPGVAPWGYRLDIAPGDSMRFSPEHAPSDAIEVVPIGGNRRVPGLRKDKRPGDTDLD
;
A
#
# COMPACT_ATOMS: atom_id res chain seq x y z
N MET A 1 -27.04 -15.46 19.05
CA MET A 1 -28.16 -15.19 18.14
C MET A 1 -27.60 -14.56 16.86
N PRO A 2 -27.22 -15.33 15.82
CA PRO A 2 -26.89 -14.73 14.53
C PRO A 2 -28.18 -14.57 13.71
N TYR A 3 -28.38 -13.36 13.20
CA TYR A 3 -29.49 -12.99 12.33
C TYR A 3 -29.01 -13.15 10.89
N PHE A 4 -29.17 -14.34 10.31
CA PHE A 4 -28.96 -14.54 8.88
C PHE A 4 -30.18 -15.27 8.34
N GLN A 5 -31.06 -14.53 7.65
CA GLN A 5 -32.14 -15.15 6.89
C GLN A 5 -31.53 -15.84 5.67
N PRO A 6 -31.87 -17.12 5.39
CA PRO A 6 -31.48 -17.74 4.15
C PRO A 6 -32.19 -17.03 2.99
N LEU A 7 -31.44 -16.71 1.93
CA LEU A 7 -31.99 -16.23 0.67
C LEU A 7 -33.07 -17.20 0.19
N ALA A 8 -34.30 -16.71 0.04
CA ALA A 8 -35.39 -17.50 -0.49
C ALA A 8 -35.01 -18.08 -1.85
N ALA A 9 -35.24 -19.38 -2.05
CA ALA A 9 -35.03 -20.03 -3.33
C ALA A 9 -35.81 -19.28 -4.42
N LYS A 10 -35.12 -18.96 -5.54
CA LYS A 10 -35.75 -18.29 -6.68
C LYS A 10 -36.96 -19.11 -7.14
N PRO A 11 -38.13 -18.50 -7.35
CA PRO A 11 -39.30 -19.23 -7.82
C PRO A 11 -39.03 -19.83 -9.21
N THR A 12 -39.38 -21.11 -9.38
CA THR A 12 -39.24 -21.82 -10.64
C THR A 12 -40.11 -21.14 -11.70
N PRO A 13 -39.56 -20.72 -12.85
CA PRO A 13 -40.34 -20.02 -13.86
C PRO A 13 -41.43 -20.96 -14.41
N THR A 14 -42.69 -20.55 -14.28
CA THR A 14 -43.82 -21.25 -14.89
C THR A 14 -43.79 -21.03 -16.41
N VAL A 15 -43.59 -22.10 -17.17
CA VAL A 15 -43.54 -22.05 -18.63
C VAL A 15 -44.96 -21.90 -19.18
N CYS A 16 -45.24 -20.81 -19.90
CA CYS A 16 -46.51 -20.59 -20.60
C CYS A 16 -46.67 -21.64 -21.73
N PRO A 17 -47.85 -22.27 -21.91
CA PRO A 17 -48.07 -23.22 -23.00
C PRO A 17 -48.35 -22.44 -24.29
N GLY A 18 -47.35 -22.36 -25.14
CA GLY A 18 -47.40 -21.70 -26.43
C GLY A 18 -45.99 -21.43 -26.87
N VAL A 19 -45.55 -22.13 -27.92
CA VAL A 19 -44.21 -21.99 -28.50
C VAL A 19 -44.00 -20.52 -28.87
N ARG A 20 -43.29 -19.78 -28.01
CA ARG A 20 -42.64 -18.55 -28.46
C ARG A 20 -41.55 -19.00 -29.44
N PRO A 21 -41.38 -18.34 -30.60
CA PRO A 21 -40.17 -18.51 -31.38
C PRO A 21 -39.00 -18.30 -30.41
N GLU A 22 -38.06 -19.24 -30.42
CA GLU A 22 -36.94 -19.31 -29.48
C GLU A 22 -36.46 -17.89 -29.17
N CYS A 23 -36.69 -17.45 -27.92
CA CYS A 23 -36.14 -16.19 -27.47
C CYS A 23 -34.62 -16.39 -27.64
N PRO A 24 -33.95 -15.66 -28.54
CA PRO A 24 -32.53 -15.84 -28.72
C PRO A 24 -31.91 -15.68 -27.34
N VAL A 25 -31.16 -16.69 -26.92
CA VAL A 25 -30.42 -16.66 -25.65
C VAL A 25 -29.74 -15.29 -25.62
N PRO A 26 -30.03 -14.40 -24.66
CA PRO A 26 -29.45 -13.07 -24.68
C PRO A 26 -27.95 -13.28 -24.78
N ALA A 27 -27.36 -12.67 -25.81
CA ALA A 27 -25.93 -12.76 -26.07
C ALA A 27 -25.22 -12.57 -24.74
N GLU A 28 -24.33 -13.51 -24.43
CA GLU A 28 -23.50 -13.53 -23.24
C GLU A 28 -23.14 -12.09 -22.85
N SER A 29 -23.53 -11.67 -21.64
CA SER A 29 -23.30 -10.29 -21.20
C SER A 29 -21.81 -10.03 -21.23
N LEU A 30 -21.36 -9.30 -22.25
CA LEU A 30 -19.96 -8.95 -22.38
C LEU A 30 -19.61 -7.97 -21.26
N PRO A 31 -18.43 -8.10 -20.63
CA PRO A 31 -17.97 -7.11 -19.68
C PRO A 31 -17.90 -5.74 -20.37
N PRO A 32 -18.23 -4.64 -19.67
CA PRO A 32 -18.28 -3.31 -20.26
C PRO A 32 -17.02 -2.92 -21.04
N SER A 33 -15.83 -3.34 -20.58
CA SER A 33 -14.54 -3.08 -21.21
C SER A 33 -14.35 -3.70 -22.60
N GLU A 34 -15.20 -4.64 -23.01
CA GLU A 34 -15.18 -5.26 -24.35
C GLU A 34 -16.11 -4.56 -25.35
N LEU A 35 -16.90 -3.58 -24.90
CA LEU A 35 -17.76 -2.76 -25.77
C LEU A 35 -16.98 -1.51 -26.21
N ASP A 36 -16.99 -1.15 -27.49
CA ASP A 36 -16.36 0.09 -27.97
C ASP A 36 -17.32 1.29 -27.74
N PRO A 37 -16.94 2.30 -26.95
CA PRO A 37 -17.80 3.47 -26.72
C PRO A 37 -17.97 4.34 -27.97
N GLY A 38 -17.17 4.11 -29.02
CA GLY A 38 -17.35 4.69 -30.35
C GLY A 38 -18.49 4.07 -31.15
N GLU A 39 -18.99 2.90 -30.74
CA GLU A 39 -20.09 2.19 -31.37
C GLU A 39 -21.37 2.22 -30.52
N VAL A 40 -22.52 2.34 -31.18
CA VAL A 40 -23.81 2.28 -30.50
C VAL A 40 -24.15 0.82 -30.21
N HIS A 41 -23.96 0.40 -28.97
CA HIS A 41 -24.38 -0.92 -28.50
C HIS A 41 -25.78 -0.90 -27.90
N ASP A 42 -26.50 -2.02 -28.03
CA ASP A 42 -27.81 -2.20 -27.40
C ASP A 42 -27.70 -2.13 -25.87
N PHE A 43 -28.64 -1.43 -25.23
CA PHE A 43 -28.65 -1.24 -23.77
C PHE A 43 -28.62 -2.55 -22.96
N SER A 44 -29.12 -3.65 -23.52
CA SER A 44 -29.10 -4.97 -22.86
C SER A 44 -27.70 -5.56 -22.72
N ARG A 45 -26.69 -5.02 -23.42
CA ARG A 45 -25.29 -5.47 -23.35
C ARG A 45 -24.49 -4.78 -22.26
N TYR A 46 -24.98 -3.67 -21.72
CA TYR A 46 -24.28 -2.96 -20.64
C TYR A 46 -24.68 -3.55 -19.29
N GLU A 47 -23.68 -3.95 -18.51
CA GLU A 47 -23.89 -4.26 -17.10
C GLU A 47 -24.15 -2.95 -16.33
N VAL A 48 -25.32 -2.85 -15.69
CA VAL A 48 -25.70 -1.66 -14.92
C VAL A 48 -24.75 -1.50 -13.73
N GLY A 49 -24.06 -0.35 -13.68
CA GLY A 49 -23.04 -0.07 -12.65
C GLY A 49 -21.63 -0.53 -13.02
N GLY A 50 -21.44 -1.14 -14.19
CA GLY A 50 -20.13 -1.46 -14.74
C GLY A 50 -19.35 -0.21 -15.15
N VAL A 51 -18.02 -0.28 -15.01
CA VAL A 51 -17.11 0.79 -15.45
C VAL A 51 -16.45 0.38 -16.76
N TRP A 52 -16.49 1.28 -17.74
CA TRP A 52 -15.78 1.11 -18.99
C TRP A 52 -14.31 1.53 -18.82
N VAL A 53 -13.38 0.63 -19.11
CA VAL A 53 -11.94 0.91 -19.13
C VAL A 53 -11.43 0.58 -20.53
N ARG A 54 -10.81 1.56 -21.19
CA ARG A 54 -10.34 1.46 -22.57
C ARG A 54 -9.43 0.27 -22.82
N GLU A 55 -8.45 0.11 -21.95
CA GLU A 55 -7.48 -0.98 -21.99
C GLU A 55 -7.45 -1.58 -20.59
N PRO A 56 -8.28 -2.59 -20.29
CA PRO A 56 -8.41 -3.13 -18.94
C PRO A 56 -7.13 -3.81 -18.43
N THR A 57 -6.22 -4.19 -19.34
CA THR A 57 -4.91 -4.76 -19.03
C THR A 57 -3.78 -3.74 -19.07
N ALA A 58 -4.06 -2.45 -19.31
CA ALA A 58 -3.03 -1.43 -19.29
C ALA A 58 -2.53 -1.18 -17.86
N GLU A 59 -1.21 -1.14 -17.69
CA GLU A 59 -0.59 -0.80 -16.42
C GLU A 59 -0.38 0.71 -16.30
N HIS A 60 -0.70 1.26 -15.14
CA HIS A 60 -0.48 2.67 -14.84
C HIS A 60 0.76 2.84 -13.97
N VAL A 61 1.76 3.57 -14.47
CA VAL A 61 2.95 3.92 -13.71
C VAL A 61 2.58 4.98 -12.67
N LEU A 62 2.73 4.64 -11.40
CA LEU A 62 2.52 5.55 -10.28
C LEU A 62 3.80 6.32 -9.95
N ASN A 63 3.64 7.55 -9.45
CA ASN A 63 4.72 8.39 -8.93
C ASN A 63 5.95 8.44 -9.86
N SER A 64 5.78 8.89 -11.11
CA SER A 64 6.84 9.05 -12.11
C SER A 64 7.85 10.18 -11.80
N VAL A 65 8.06 10.48 -10.52
CA VAL A 65 8.97 11.50 -10.02
C VAL A 65 10.41 10.98 -9.99
N GLU A 66 11.36 11.87 -10.24
CA GLU A 66 12.79 11.59 -10.03
C GLU A 66 13.12 11.49 -8.54
N GLY A 67 14.19 10.76 -8.20
CA GLY A 67 14.66 10.63 -6.82
C GLY A 67 14.05 9.48 -6.01
N LYS A 68 13.52 8.45 -6.68
CA LYS A 68 13.17 7.17 -6.02
C LYS A 68 14.40 6.57 -5.35
N ALA A 69 14.20 5.94 -4.20
CA ALA A 69 15.25 5.24 -3.48
C ALA A 69 14.70 3.95 -2.87
N THR A 70 15.57 2.95 -2.74
CA THR A 70 15.28 1.74 -1.97
C THR A 70 15.80 1.93 -0.55
N VAL A 71 15.00 1.55 0.44
CA VAL A 71 15.33 1.68 1.86
C VAL A 71 14.99 0.37 2.53
N TYR A 72 15.81 -0.06 3.47
CA TYR A 72 15.56 -1.26 4.25
C TYR A 72 14.95 -0.86 5.59
N VAL A 73 13.89 -1.56 5.99
CA VAL A 73 13.18 -1.29 7.25
C VAL A 73 13.25 -2.50 8.17
N VAL A 74 13.57 -2.25 9.43
CA VAL A 74 13.58 -3.27 10.48
C VAL A 74 12.67 -2.82 11.62
N ASN A 75 11.70 -3.68 11.97
CA ASN A 75 10.83 -3.45 13.12
C ASN A 75 11.43 -4.07 14.38
N VAL A 76 11.86 -3.23 15.33
CA VAL A 76 12.41 -3.66 16.63
C VAL A 76 11.35 -3.77 17.72
N GLY A 77 10.13 -3.35 17.43
CA GLY A 77 9.01 -3.36 18.35
C GLY A 77 8.55 -4.77 18.70
N ASP A 78 7.61 -4.84 19.63
CA ASP A 78 6.92 -6.07 20.03
C ASP A 78 5.57 -6.25 19.32
N ARG A 79 5.20 -5.30 18.44
CA ARG A 79 3.91 -5.21 17.77
C ARG A 79 4.09 -4.90 16.29
N ASP A 80 3.09 -5.28 15.51
CA ASP A 80 3.02 -4.92 14.11
C ASP A 80 2.79 -3.42 13.93
N ILE A 81 3.43 -2.86 12.91
CA ILE A 81 3.32 -1.46 12.56
C ILE A 81 2.90 -1.35 11.11
N GLN A 82 1.89 -0.55 10.82
CA GLN A 82 1.37 -0.33 9.47
C GLN A 82 1.50 1.14 9.09
N ILE A 83 2.06 1.41 7.91
CA ILE A 83 2.34 2.76 7.42
C ILE A 83 1.60 2.98 6.11
N GLY A 84 0.88 4.11 6.00
CA GLY A 84 0.18 4.49 4.78
C GLY A 84 1.08 5.17 3.74
N SER A 85 0.65 5.13 2.48
CA SER A 85 1.32 5.70 1.30
C SER A 85 1.84 7.15 1.43
N HIS A 86 1.12 8.02 2.16
CA HIS A 86 1.41 9.47 2.23
C HIS A 86 1.93 9.94 3.58
N ILE A 87 2.36 9.02 4.43
CA ILE A 87 2.98 9.36 5.71
C ILE A 87 4.46 9.67 5.48
N HIS A 88 4.94 10.74 6.12
CA HIS A 88 6.36 11.07 6.15
C HIS A 88 7.12 10.04 6.98
N LEU A 89 8.07 9.34 6.36
CA LEU A 89 8.76 8.20 6.99
C LEU A 89 9.55 8.58 8.25
N ALA A 90 10.13 9.78 8.32
CA ALA A 90 10.78 10.22 9.56
C ALA A 90 9.80 10.48 10.73
N ASP A 91 8.51 10.66 10.43
CA ASP A 91 7.46 10.92 11.43
C ASP A 91 6.72 9.64 11.91
N VAL A 92 7.08 8.44 11.43
CA VAL A 92 6.44 7.17 11.84
C VAL A 92 6.86 6.71 13.25
N ASN A 93 6.44 5.52 13.68
CA ASN A 93 6.85 4.93 14.95
C ASN A 93 8.40 4.82 15.09
N GLU A 94 8.93 5.04 16.29
CA GLU A 94 10.36 4.98 16.64
C GLU A 94 10.94 3.57 16.67
N ASP A 95 10.07 2.56 16.72
CA ASP A 95 10.47 1.17 16.65
C ASP A 95 10.81 0.72 15.21
N LEU A 96 10.54 1.55 14.20
CA LEU A 96 10.97 1.31 12.84
C LEU A 96 12.33 1.97 12.59
N LEU A 97 13.31 1.13 12.34
CA LEU A 97 14.66 1.53 11.96
C LEU A 97 14.80 1.50 10.45
N PHE A 98 15.49 2.50 9.91
CA PHE A 98 15.68 2.70 8.47
C PHE A 98 17.16 2.62 8.13
N PHE A 99 17.47 1.99 7.00
CA PHE A 99 18.83 1.82 6.48
C PHE A 99 18.84 2.05 4.97
N THR A 100 19.86 2.74 4.46
CA THR A 100 20.10 2.88 3.02
C THR A 100 20.88 1.70 2.44
N ASP A 101 21.66 1.02 3.28
CA ASP A 101 22.54 -0.07 2.90
C ASP A 101 22.00 -1.40 3.42
N GLU A 102 21.96 -2.40 2.53
CA GLU A 102 21.53 -3.76 2.87
C GLU A 102 22.41 -4.39 3.95
N GLU A 103 23.72 -4.17 3.88
CA GLU A 103 24.68 -4.72 4.85
C GLU A 103 24.41 -4.21 6.27
N ALA A 104 24.12 -2.91 6.42
CA ALA A 104 23.80 -2.30 7.70
C ALA A 104 22.48 -2.84 8.27
N ALA A 105 21.47 -3.06 7.40
CA ALA A 105 20.20 -3.67 7.79
C ALA A 105 20.40 -5.11 8.28
N ALA A 106 21.18 -5.92 7.56
CA ALA A 106 21.49 -7.29 7.93
C ALA A 106 22.31 -7.38 9.24
N GLU A 107 23.20 -6.41 9.50
CA GLU A 107 23.91 -6.33 10.78
C GLU A 107 22.99 -5.95 11.95
N ALA A 108 22.06 -5.02 11.73
CA ALA A 108 21.05 -4.67 12.72
C ALA A 108 20.16 -5.88 13.08
N GLU A 109 19.78 -6.69 12.09
CA GLU A 109 19.04 -7.94 12.32
C GLU A 109 19.83 -8.97 13.13
N LYS A 110 21.12 -9.15 12.81
CA LYS A 110 22.01 -10.02 13.59
C LYS A 110 22.10 -9.55 15.04
N ALA A 111 22.18 -8.25 15.27
CA ALA A 111 22.17 -7.67 16.60
C ALA A 111 20.84 -7.93 17.33
N LEU A 112 19.70 -7.90 16.64
CA LEU A 112 18.38 -8.19 17.21
C LEU A 112 18.16 -9.67 17.55
N THR A 113 18.87 -10.56 16.86
CA THR A 113 18.72 -12.02 17.02
C THR A 113 19.79 -12.62 17.94
N ASP A 114 20.79 -11.84 18.39
CA ASP A 114 21.86 -12.34 19.26
C ASP A 114 21.31 -12.79 20.63
N PRO A 115 21.33 -14.09 20.95
CA PRO A 115 20.80 -14.60 22.21
C PRO A 115 21.65 -14.23 23.43
N ARG A 116 22.85 -13.66 23.23
CA ARG A 116 23.77 -13.26 24.32
C ARG A 116 23.44 -11.88 24.90
N LEU A 117 22.69 -11.07 24.16
CA LEU A 117 22.34 -9.70 24.55
C LEU A 117 20.92 -9.68 25.14
N SER A 118 20.69 -8.81 26.13
CA SER A 118 19.34 -8.52 26.57
C SER A 118 18.56 -7.78 25.47
N ARG A 119 17.22 -7.86 25.49
CA ARG A 119 16.39 -7.17 24.47
C ARG A 119 16.68 -5.68 24.37
N LEU A 120 16.99 -5.01 25.48
CA LEU A 120 17.35 -3.59 25.49
C LEU A 120 18.70 -3.34 24.80
N GLU A 121 19.68 -4.22 25.02
CA GLU A 121 20.99 -4.13 24.37
C GLU A 121 20.91 -4.44 22.88
N GLN A 122 20.09 -5.43 22.49
CA GLN A 122 19.78 -5.74 21.10
C GLN A 122 19.19 -4.52 20.36
N ILE A 123 18.17 -3.90 20.94
CA ILE A 123 17.53 -2.70 20.37
C ILE A 123 18.52 -1.54 20.31
N ALA A 124 19.32 -1.34 21.35
CA ALA A 124 20.33 -0.28 21.37
C ALA A 124 21.41 -0.48 20.29
N ALA A 125 21.88 -1.71 20.09
CA ALA A 125 22.86 -2.04 19.06
C ALA A 125 22.28 -1.81 17.64
N ALA A 126 21.06 -2.28 17.38
CA ALA A 126 20.39 -2.04 16.10
C ALA A 126 20.17 -0.53 15.83
N ARG A 127 19.80 0.24 16.86
CA ARG A 127 19.62 1.70 16.76
C ARG A 127 20.90 2.46 16.45
N GLN A 128 22.08 1.94 16.82
CA GLN A 128 23.36 2.59 16.50
C GLN A 128 23.70 2.50 15.01
N LEU A 129 23.19 1.48 14.31
CA LEU A 129 23.40 1.26 12.88
C LEU A 129 22.34 1.98 12.03
N ALA A 130 21.19 2.28 12.62
CA ALA A 130 20.08 2.93 11.93
C ALA A 130 20.42 4.39 11.58
N HIS A 131 19.89 4.85 10.45
CA HIS A 131 20.03 6.24 10.05
C HIS A 131 19.27 7.17 11.01
N ASP A 132 19.87 8.34 11.30
CA ASP A 132 19.18 9.35 12.07
C ASP A 132 17.95 9.83 11.29
N ARG A 133 16.84 9.94 12.01
CA ARG A 133 15.54 10.37 11.48
C ARG A 133 15.52 11.88 11.20
N SER A 134 16.69 12.54 11.25
CA SER A 134 16.84 13.98 11.21
C SER A 134 17.56 14.47 9.96
N LYS A 135 16.87 15.39 9.26
CA LYS A 135 17.30 16.50 8.38
C LYS A 135 18.42 16.30 7.36
N THR A 136 18.93 15.10 7.13
CA THR A 136 19.89 14.89 6.04
C THR A 136 19.12 14.98 4.72
N PRO A 137 19.30 16.05 3.92
CA PRO A 137 18.52 16.21 2.70
C PRO A 137 18.92 15.14 1.69
N GLY A 138 17.93 14.54 1.02
CA GLY A 138 18.17 13.51 0.00
C GLY A 138 18.55 12.13 0.55
N VAL A 139 18.52 11.94 1.87
CA VAL A 139 18.74 10.64 2.51
C VAL A 139 17.46 10.22 3.24
N ALA A 140 16.91 9.08 2.84
CA ALA A 140 15.77 8.50 3.52
C ALA A 140 16.16 8.12 4.97
N PRO A 141 15.27 8.31 5.96
CA PRO A 141 13.82 8.49 5.83
C PRO A 141 13.34 9.97 5.72
N TRP A 142 14.21 10.97 5.72
CA TRP A 142 13.80 12.38 5.79
C TRP A 142 13.31 12.92 4.44
N GLY A 143 12.07 13.39 4.40
CA GLY A 143 11.44 13.97 3.20
C GLY A 143 10.91 12.95 2.19
N TYR A 144 10.82 11.68 2.59
CA TYR A 144 10.33 10.57 1.77
C TYR A 144 9.01 9.99 2.31
N ARG A 145 8.27 9.34 1.40
CA ARG A 145 7.05 8.55 1.65
C ARG A 145 7.10 7.25 0.85
N LEU A 146 6.23 6.29 1.17
CA LEU A 146 6.18 5.00 0.45
C LEU A 146 5.75 5.18 -1.02
N ASP A 147 6.43 4.49 -1.93
CA ASP A 147 6.06 4.40 -3.35
C ASP A 147 5.05 3.27 -3.59
N ILE A 148 3.86 3.41 -3.01
CA ILE A 148 2.75 2.47 -3.18
C ILE A 148 1.50 3.20 -3.68
N ALA A 149 0.47 2.44 -4.04
CA ALA A 149 -0.80 3.00 -4.45
C ALA A 149 -1.36 3.98 -3.41
N PRO A 150 -1.89 5.14 -3.84
CA PRO A 150 -2.48 6.10 -2.91
C PRO A 150 -3.65 5.46 -2.14
N GLY A 151 -3.68 5.66 -0.83
CA GLY A 151 -4.66 5.04 0.07
C GLY A 151 -4.29 3.63 0.57
N ASP A 152 -3.27 3.01 -0.02
CA ASP A 152 -2.74 1.73 0.45
C ASP A 152 -1.71 1.91 1.58
N SER A 153 -1.28 0.80 2.16
CA SER A 153 -0.39 0.73 3.31
C SER A 153 0.47 -0.53 3.34
N MET A 154 1.62 -0.45 3.99
CA MET A 154 2.54 -1.56 4.18
C MET A 154 2.63 -1.93 5.66
N ARG A 155 2.65 -3.23 5.97
CA ARG A 155 2.73 -3.77 7.33
C ARG A 155 4.12 -4.34 7.59
N PHE A 156 4.69 -3.97 8.72
CA PHE A 156 5.99 -4.43 9.21
C PHE A 156 5.78 -5.23 10.48
N SER A 157 6.09 -6.52 10.43
CA SER A 157 5.96 -7.44 11.57
C SER A 157 7.34 -7.72 12.20
N PRO A 158 7.43 -7.80 13.53
CA PRO A 158 8.72 -8.02 14.22
C PRO A 158 9.27 -9.45 14.03
N GLU A 159 8.42 -10.39 13.61
CA GLU A 159 8.75 -11.81 13.40
C GLU A 159 9.11 -12.16 11.95
N HIS A 160 8.82 -11.28 11.00
CA HIS A 160 9.16 -11.46 9.59
C HIS A 160 10.49 -10.75 9.32
N ALA A 161 11.59 -11.53 9.33
CA ALA A 161 12.87 -11.13 8.74
C ALA A 161 13.07 -11.98 7.47
N PRO A 162 13.59 -11.41 6.37
CA PRO A 162 14.60 -10.34 6.31
C PRO A 162 14.04 -8.92 6.19
N SER A 163 14.89 -7.91 6.39
CA SER A 163 14.64 -6.50 6.12
C SER A 163 13.87 -6.30 4.82
N ASP A 164 12.67 -5.76 4.92
CA ASP A 164 11.87 -5.47 3.75
C ASP A 164 12.51 -4.29 3.01
N ALA A 165 12.99 -4.56 1.80
CA ALA A 165 13.37 -3.51 0.85
C ALA A 165 12.09 -2.81 0.40
N ILE A 166 11.97 -1.54 0.79
CA ILE A 166 10.84 -0.68 0.44
C ILE A 166 11.27 0.38 -0.56
N GLU A 167 10.41 0.62 -1.54
CA GLU A 167 10.58 1.73 -2.47
C GLU A 167 9.97 3.00 -1.87
N VAL A 168 10.74 4.09 -1.93
CA VAL A 168 10.34 5.39 -1.40
C VAL A 168 10.46 6.48 -2.45
N VAL A 169 9.54 7.44 -2.40
CA VAL A 169 9.49 8.61 -3.26
C VAL A 169 9.59 9.88 -2.43
N PRO A 170 10.25 10.94 -2.93
CA PRO A 170 10.29 12.22 -2.24
C PRO A 170 8.89 12.82 -2.14
N ILE A 171 8.62 13.51 -1.03
CA ILE A 171 7.39 14.29 -0.87
C ILE A 171 7.41 15.42 -1.90
N GLY A 172 6.32 15.56 -2.66
CA GLY A 172 6.16 16.60 -3.68
C GLY A 172 5.57 17.90 -3.14
N GLY A 173 5.23 18.82 -4.06
CA GLY A 173 4.61 20.11 -3.71
C GLY A 173 5.57 21.04 -2.97
N ASN A 174 5.06 21.78 -1.98
CA ASN A 174 5.84 22.73 -1.19
C ASN A 174 6.78 22.07 -0.17
N ARG A 175 6.82 20.73 -0.11
CA ARG A 175 7.69 19.96 0.79
C ARG A 175 7.59 20.40 2.26
N ARG A 176 6.37 20.75 2.69
CA ARG A 176 6.05 21.13 4.07
C ARG A 176 5.25 20.05 4.78
N VAL A 177 5.77 19.53 5.89
CA VAL A 177 5.13 18.52 6.74
C VAL A 177 4.94 19.11 8.14
N PRO A 178 3.78 19.75 8.43
CA PRO A 178 3.53 20.37 9.74
C PRO A 178 3.52 19.36 10.91
N GLY A 179 3.40 18.06 10.60
CA GLY A 179 3.78 16.96 11.49
C GLY A 179 2.60 16.07 11.95
N LEU A 180 2.94 14.83 12.30
CA LEU A 180 2.11 13.87 13.06
C LEU A 180 2.68 13.61 14.47
N ARG A 181 3.94 13.99 14.71
CA ARG A 181 4.68 13.84 15.96
C ARG A 181 4.49 15.04 16.88
N LYS A 182 4.31 14.80 18.18
CA LYS A 182 4.12 15.85 19.19
C LYS A 182 5.40 16.61 19.52
N ASP A 183 6.56 16.00 19.26
CA ASP A 183 7.91 16.47 19.59
C ASP A 183 8.62 17.18 18.43
N LYS A 184 7.90 17.49 17.34
CA LYS A 184 8.50 18.10 16.15
C LYS A 184 9.00 19.52 16.47
N ARG A 185 10.29 19.79 16.21
CA ARG A 185 10.90 21.09 16.55
C ARG A 185 10.40 22.20 15.62
N PRO A 186 10.32 23.45 16.10
CA PRO A 186 10.02 24.59 15.23
C PRO A 186 11.07 24.68 14.10
N GLY A 187 10.63 24.60 12.83
CA GLY A 187 11.52 24.56 11.66
C GLY A 187 11.81 23.15 11.11
N ASP A 188 11.23 22.10 11.67
CA ASP A 188 11.26 20.73 11.10
C ASP A 188 10.10 20.51 10.11
N THR A 189 9.28 21.54 9.90
CA THR A 189 8.14 21.52 8.96
C THR A 189 8.59 21.60 7.51
N ASP A 190 9.66 22.35 7.24
CA ASP A 190 10.19 22.53 5.90
C ASP A 190 11.26 21.45 5.67
N LEU A 191 11.09 20.66 4.59
CA LEU A 191 11.96 19.53 4.28
C LEU A 191 13.15 19.91 3.37
N ASP A 192 13.29 21.20 3.06
CA ASP A 192 14.35 21.78 2.24
C ASP A 192 15.48 22.38 3.09
#